data_AF-D5VDU2-F1
#
_entry.id   AF-D5VDU2-F1
#
_cell.length_a   1.000
_cell.length_b   1.000
_cell.length_c   1.000
_cell.angle_alpha   90.00
_cell.angle_beta   90.00
_cell.angle_gamma   90.00
#
_symmetry.space_group_name_H-M   'P 1'
#
loop_
_entity.id
_entity.type
_entity.pdbx_description
1 polymer ?
#
loop_
_entity_poly.entity_id
_entity_poly.type
_entity_poly.pdbx_seq_one_letter_code
_entity_poly.pdbx_strand_id
1 'polypeptide(L)'
;MDLHDNLRAEYVLIQGQYEAFDQRALSLKALATPLLGTGLAFGVKEHSVLIVLATAMIAICLWALEAIWKGFQYAYIDRISLLEAWFRGEVADLKPFQVFQAWSAAYRTRYGRLGATVRLMGAPFVALPYAVIVLGALLTIGYLTGGRG
;
A
#
# COMPACT_ATOMS: atom_id res chain seq x y z
N MET A 1 17.26 -31.51 3.12
CA MET A 1 16.15 -31.04 2.28
C MET A 1 16.59 -31.13 0.84
N ASP A 2 15.76 -31.73 -0.01
CA ASP A 2 16.00 -31.74 -1.45
C ASP A 2 15.60 -30.39 -2.08
N LEU A 3 15.81 -30.24 -3.39
CA LEU A 3 15.48 -29.00 -4.10
C LEU A 3 13.99 -28.66 -3.99
N HIS A 4 13.14 -29.67 -4.12
CA HIS A 4 11.69 -29.52 -4.08
C HIS A 4 11.23 -28.98 -2.73
N ASP A 5 11.73 -29.54 -1.62
CA ASP A 5 11.44 -29.08 -0.26
C ASP A 5 11.91 -27.65 -0.02
N ASN A 6 13.09 -27.29 -0.52
CA ASN A 6 13.63 -25.93 -0.37
C ASN A 6 12.78 -24.89 -1.12
N LEU A 7 12.37 -25.19 -2.36
CA LEU A 7 11.52 -24.30 -3.15
C LEU A 7 10.11 -24.20 -2.57
N ARG A 8 9.58 -25.30 -2.02
CA ARG A 8 8.29 -25.31 -1.31
C ARG A 8 8.35 -24.44 -0.06
N ALA A 9 9.40 -24.58 0.74
CA ALA A 9 9.60 -23.79 1.95
C ALA A 9 9.72 -22.29 1.62
N GLU A 10 10.47 -21.95 0.56
CA GLU A 10 10.55 -20.58 0.06
C GLU A 10 9.20 -20.04 -0.39
N TYR A 11 8.42 -20.82 -1.16
CA TYR A 11 7.09 -20.43 -1.64
C TYR A 11 6.16 -20.10 -0.48
N VAL A 12 6.04 -21.02 0.49
CA VAL A 12 5.18 -20.82 1.67
C VAL A 12 5.60 -19.58 2.45
N LEU A 13 6.91 -19.36 2.63
CA LEU A 13 7.43 -18.18 3.31
C LEU A 13 7.01 -16.88 2.60
N ILE A 14 7.26 -16.77 1.29
CA ILE A 14 7.00 -15.51 0.58
C ILE A 14 5.50 -15.28 0.32
N GLN A 15 4.72 -16.34 0.10
CA GLN A 15 3.27 -16.25 -0.04
C GLN A 15 2.65 -15.73 1.27
N GLY A 16 3.09 -16.26 2.41
CA GLY A 16 2.67 -15.76 3.71
C GLY A 16 3.05 -14.30 3.94
N GLN A 17 4.25 -13.87 3.52
CA GLN A 17 4.62 -12.45 3.59
C GLN A 17 3.75 -11.58 2.67
N TYR A 18 3.47 -12.04 1.46
CA TYR A 18 2.62 -11.33 0.51
C TYR A 18 1.21 -11.09 1.07
N GLU A 19 0.59 -12.11 1.65
CA GLU A 19 -0.73 -12.02 2.27
C GLU A 19 -0.72 -11.17 3.55
N ALA A 20 0.37 -11.23 4.34
CA ALA A 20 0.51 -10.41 5.53
C ALA A 20 0.53 -8.90 5.24
N PHE A 21 1.03 -8.48 4.07
CA PHE A 21 0.92 -7.07 3.65
C PHE A 21 -0.53 -6.62 3.49
N ASP A 22 -1.40 -7.45 2.91
CA ASP A 22 -2.82 -7.13 2.74
C ASP A 22 -3.53 -7.03 4.09
N GLN A 23 -3.27 -7.97 5.00
CA GLN A 23 -3.84 -7.93 6.35
C GLN A 23 -3.41 -6.66 7.09
N ARG A 24 -2.13 -6.30 7.04
CA ARG A 24 -1.60 -5.09 7.68
C ARG A 24 -2.17 -3.81 7.07
N ALA A 25 -2.33 -3.77 5.75
CA ALA A 25 -2.97 -2.64 5.07
C ALA A 25 -4.43 -2.47 5.52
N LEU A 26 -5.18 -3.58 5.65
CA LEU A 26 -6.55 -3.53 6.13
C LEU A 26 -6.64 -3.07 7.59
N SER A 27 -5.75 -3.55 8.47
CA SER A 27 -5.65 -3.08 9.86
C SER A 27 -5.33 -1.59 9.94
N LEU A 28 -4.40 -1.10 9.13
CA LEU A 28 -4.05 0.32 9.08
C LEU A 28 -5.27 1.16 8.65
N LYS A 29 -6.00 0.73 7.61
CA LYS A 29 -7.23 1.41 7.19
C LYS A 29 -8.29 1.41 8.29
N ALA A 30 -8.49 0.29 8.98
CA ALA A 30 -9.48 0.18 10.06
C ALA A 30 -9.21 1.17 11.21
N LEU A 31 -7.94 1.45 11.50
CA LEU A 31 -7.54 2.45 12.51
C LEU A 31 -7.55 3.88 11.95
N ALA A 32 -7.02 4.08 10.75
CA ALA A 32 -6.86 5.40 10.16
C ALA A 32 -8.20 6.04 9.79
N THR A 33 -9.14 5.28 9.22
CA THR A 33 -10.42 5.80 8.72
C THR A 33 -11.23 6.53 9.80
N PRO A 34 -11.52 5.95 10.98
CA PRO A 34 -12.27 6.66 12.02
C PRO A 34 -11.49 7.83 12.60
N LEU A 35 -10.17 7.74 12.75
CA LEU A 35 -9.34 8.85 13.25
C LEU A 35 -9.37 10.05 12.29
N LEU A 36 -9.18 9.80 11.00
CA LEU A 36 -9.24 10.83 9.97
C LEU A 36 -10.65 11.41 9.82
N GLY A 37 -11.68 10.56 9.86
CA GLY A 37 -13.07 11.00 9.85
C GLY A 37 -13.41 11.88 11.06
N THR A 38 -12.90 11.53 12.24
CA THR A 38 -13.07 12.34 13.46
C THR A 38 -12.32 13.66 13.36
N GLY A 39 -11.08 13.67 12.86
CA GLY A 39 -10.32 14.89 12.62
C GLY A 39 -11.05 15.85 11.67
N LEU A 40 -11.63 15.32 10.59
CA LEU A 40 -12.42 16.11 9.66
C LEU A 40 -13.69 16.67 10.31
N ALA A 41 -14.47 15.83 11.01
CA ALA A 41 -15.68 16.26 11.71
C ALA A 41 -15.39 17.31 12.79
N PHE A 42 -14.29 17.15 13.54
CA PHE A 42 -13.86 18.11 14.55
C PHE A 42 -13.41 19.43 13.93
N GLY A 43 -12.68 19.39 12.82
CA GLY A 43 -12.29 20.60 12.08
C GLY A 43 -13.49 21.39 11.56
N VAL A 44 -14.55 20.71 11.11
CA VAL A 44 -15.82 21.34 10.75
C VAL A 44 -16.48 21.98 11.98
N LYS A 45 -16.63 21.22 13.07
CA LYS A 45 -17.27 21.69 14.31
C LYS A 45 -16.61 22.94 14.88
N GLU A 46 -15.29 22.98 14.90
CA GLU A 46 -14.51 24.10 15.44
C GLU A 46 -14.28 25.22 14.40
N HIS A 47 -14.86 25.12 13.19
CA HIS A 47 -14.61 26.03 12.06
C HIS A 47 -13.11 26.29 11.80
N SER A 48 -12.28 25.28 12.04
CA SER A 48 -10.82 25.41 12.04
C SER A 48 -10.23 24.82 10.77
N VAL A 49 -9.89 25.71 9.83
CA VAL A 49 -9.18 25.36 8.60
C VAL A 49 -7.86 24.63 8.89
N LEU A 50 -7.18 24.99 9.98
CA LEU A 50 -5.92 24.35 10.37
C LEU A 50 -6.11 22.87 10.70
N ILE A 51 -7.16 22.50 11.44
CA ILE A 51 -7.46 21.10 11.79
C ILE A 51 -7.80 20.29 10.54
N VAL A 52 -8.57 20.89 9.61
CA VAL A 52 -8.94 20.24 8.35
C VAL A 52 -7.71 20.03 7.46
N LEU A 53 -6.82 21.03 7.36
CA LEU A 53 -5.55 20.91 6.63
C LEU A 53 -4.64 19.84 7.23
N ALA A 54 -4.49 19.82 8.56
CA ALA A 54 -3.70 18.80 9.25
C ALA A 54 -4.25 17.39 8.97
N THR A 55 -5.57 17.23 9.00
CA THR A 55 -6.25 15.95 8.68
C THR A 55 -5.97 15.53 7.24
N ALA A 56 -6.08 16.44 6.27
CA ALA A 56 -5.79 16.16 4.86
C ALA A 56 -4.33 15.73 4.66
N MET A 57 -3.39 16.42 5.30
CA MET A 57 -1.97 16.10 5.21
C MET A 57 -1.67 14.71 5.77
N ILE A 58 -2.22 14.35 6.93
CA ILE A 58 -2.08 13.01 7.51
C ILE A 58 -2.68 11.96 6.57
N ALA A 59 -3.86 12.22 6.00
CA ALA A 59 -4.49 11.32 5.04
C ALA A 59 -3.61 11.09 3.80
N ILE A 60 -2.98 12.14 3.25
CA ILE A 60 -2.05 12.03 2.11
C ILE A 60 -0.81 11.22 2.50
N CYS A 61 -0.24 11.44 3.68
CA CYS A 61 0.91 10.68 4.17
C CYS A 61 0.58 9.18 4.29
N LEU A 62 -0.57 8.83 4.85
CA LEU A 62 -1.02 7.45 4.98
C LEU A 62 -1.33 6.82 3.61
N TRP A 63 -1.90 7.59 2.70
CA TRP A 63 -2.16 7.16 1.33
C TRP A 63 -0.86 6.82 0.58
N ALA A 64 0.15 7.69 0.69
CA ALA A 64 1.46 7.45 0.10
C ALA A 64 2.17 6.26 0.75
N LEU A 65 2.09 6.13 2.08
CA LEU A 65 2.68 5.00 2.81
C LEU A 65 2.09 3.67 2.36
N GLU A 66 0.76 3.60 2.20
CA GLU A 66 0.13 2.37 1.72
C GLU A 66 0.56 2.03 0.29
N ALA A 67 0.65 3.02 -0.59
CA ALA A 67 1.14 2.80 -1.96
C ALA A 67 2.58 2.25 -1.98
N ILE A 68 3.45 2.74 -1.09
CA ILE A 68 4.82 2.21 -0.92
C ILE A 68 4.77 0.75 -0.44
N TRP A 69 3.94 0.44 0.56
CA TRP A 69 3.75 -0.94 1.04
C TRP A 69 3.20 -1.87 -0.03
N LYS A 70 2.28 -1.41 -0.88
CA LYS A 70 1.83 -2.16 -2.05
C LYS A 70 2.97 -2.42 -3.04
N GLY A 71 3.86 -1.45 -3.23
CA GLY A 71 5.09 -1.65 -4.00
C GLY A 71 5.98 -2.75 -3.41
N PHE A 72 6.14 -2.79 -2.08
CA PHE A 72 6.88 -3.86 -1.40
C PHE A 72 6.22 -5.22 -1.56
N GLN A 73 4.89 -5.29 -1.46
CA GLN A 73 4.12 -6.50 -1.68
C GLN A 73 4.28 -7.01 -3.11
N TYR A 74 4.08 -6.15 -4.11
CA TYR A 74 4.14 -6.54 -5.53
C TYR A 74 5.53 -6.93 -6.02
N ALA A 75 6.59 -6.51 -5.33
CA ALA A 75 7.94 -6.96 -5.62
C ALA A 75 8.16 -8.47 -5.35
N TYR A 76 7.28 -9.14 -4.61
CA TYR A 76 7.33 -10.61 -4.45
C TYR A 76 6.69 -11.38 -5.61
N ILE A 77 5.80 -10.75 -6.41
CA ILE A 77 4.99 -11.43 -7.43
C ILE A 77 5.86 -12.22 -8.40
N ASP A 78 6.92 -11.61 -8.93
CA ASP A 78 7.81 -12.28 -9.89
C ASP A 78 8.40 -13.58 -9.32
N ARG A 79 8.82 -13.57 -8.05
CA ARG A 79 9.42 -14.74 -7.42
C ARG A 79 8.36 -15.81 -7.14
N ILE A 80 7.17 -15.41 -6.70
CA ILE A 80 6.02 -16.31 -6.52
C ILE A 80 5.69 -16.99 -7.85
N SER A 81 5.49 -16.23 -8.91
CA SER A 81 5.16 -16.78 -10.25
C SER A 81 6.26 -17.69 -10.79
N LEU A 82 7.54 -17.37 -10.54
CA LEU A 82 8.66 -18.22 -10.95
C LEU A 82 8.69 -19.56 -10.21
N LEU A 83 8.40 -19.56 -8.91
CA LEU A 83 8.28 -20.79 -8.12
C LEU A 83 7.11 -21.65 -8.61
N GLU A 84 5.96 -21.04 -8.88
CA GLU A 84 4.79 -21.75 -9.41
C GLU A 84 5.06 -22.35 -10.79
N ALA A 85 5.79 -21.64 -11.67
CA ALA A 85 6.20 -22.15 -12.97
C ALA A 85 7.12 -23.37 -12.85
N TRP A 86 8.04 -23.37 -11.88
CA TRP A 86 8.88 -24.54 -11.58
C TRP A 86 8.02 -25.72 -11.11
N PHE A 87 7.06 -25.52 -10.21
CA PHE A 87 6.15 -26.58 -9.76
C PHE A 87 5.23 -27.12 -10.87
N ARG A 88 4.93 -26.31 -11.90
CA ARG A 88 4.22 -26.76 -13.12
C ARG A 88 5.12 -27.49 -14.13
N GLY A 89 6.43 -27.55 -13.90
CA GLY A 89 7.39 -28.16 -14.83
C GLY A 89 7.74 -27.25 -16.03
N GLU A 90 7.41 -25.96 -15.99
CA GLU A 90 7.72 -24.99 -17.04
C GLU A 90 9.16 -24.47 -16.95
N VAL A 91 9.79 -24.61 -15.78
CA VAL A 91 11.16 -24.18 -15.49
C VAL A 91 11.91 -25.36 -14.89
N ALA A 92 13.05 -25.74 -15.48
CA ALA A 92 13.81 -26.93 -15.06
C ALA A 92 14.84 -26.64 -13.96
N ASP A 93 15.53 -25.50 -14.03
CA ASP A 93 16.61 -25.14 -13.09
C ASP A 93 16.25 -23.85 -12.34
N LEU A 94 15.99 -23.99 -11.04
CA LEU A 94 15.65 -22.87 -10.18
C LEU A 94 16.43 -22.96 -8.86
N LYS A 95 17.29 -21.98 -8.62
CA LYS A 95 18.02 -21.88 -7.34
C LYS A 95 17.06 -21.44 -6.22
N PRO A 96 17.01 -22.15 -5.08
CA PRO A 96 16.18 -21.75 -3.95
C PRO A 96 16.77 -20.55 -3.20
N PHE A 97 15.94 -19.94 -2.36
CA PHE A 97 16.25 -18.88 -1.42
C PHE A 97 16.84 -17.61 -2.05
N GLN A 98 16.33 -17.23 -3.23
CA GLN A 98 16.75 -16.01 -3.96
C GLN A 98 15.82 -14.81 -3.70
N VAL A 99 15.00 -14.88 -2.64
CA VAL A 99 13.96 -13.89 -2.30
C VAL A 99 14.48 -12.46 -2.31
N PHE A 100 15.53 -12.15 -1.56
CA PHE A 100 16.02 -10.78 -1.42
C PHE A 100 16.51 -10.20 -2.76
N GLN A 101 17.24 -10.98 -3.55
CA GLN A 101 17.75 -10.53 -4.84
C GLN A 101 16.62 -10.31 -5.84
N ALA A 102 15.68 -11.26 -5.94
CA ALA A 102 14.51 -11.16 -6.80
C ALA A 102 13.64 -9.95 -6.42
N TRP A 103 13.33 -9.81 -5.13
CA TRP A 103 12.57 -8.69 -4.60
C TRP A 103 13.27 -7.35 -4.85
N SER A 104 14.57 -7.25 -4.59
CA SER A 104 15.34 -6.02 -4.74
C SER A 104 15.44 -5.57 -6.20
N ALA A 105 15.60 -6.53 -7.12
CA ALA A 105 15.57 -6.28 -8.55
C ALA A 105 14.18 -5.77 -8.99
N ALA A 106 13.10 -6.46 -8.59
CA ALA A 106 11.73 -6.06 -8.88
C ALA A 106 11.41 -4.66 -8.32
N TYR A 107 11.77 -4.41 -7.07
CA TYR A 107 11.53 -3.13 -6.42
C TYR A 107 12.30 -1.99 -7.10
N ARG A 108 13.61 -2.11 -7.29
CA ARG A 108 14.42 -1.04 -7.90
C ARG A 108 14.00 -0.71 -9.34
N THR A 109 13.58 -1.71 -10.10
CA THR A 109 13.21 -1.53 -11.51
C THR A 109 11.78 -1.01 -11.68
N ARG A 110 10.82 -1.50 -10.89
CA ARG A 110 9.39 -1.26 -11.12
C ARG A 110 8.66 -0.52 -10.01
N TYR A 111 8.96 -0.76 -8.74
CA TYR A 111 8.09 -0.33 -7.63
C TYR A 111 8.68 0.75 -6.70
N GLY A 112 10.01 0.93 -6.67
CA GLY A 112 10.69 1.90 -5.81
C GLY A 112 10.84 3.29 -6.43
N ARG A 113 10.24 3.53 -7.60
CA ARG A 113 10.25 4.82 -8.28
C ARG A 113 9.03 5.64 -7.87
N LEU A 114 9.19 6.96 -7.73
CA LEU A 114 8.09 7.85 -7.36
C LEU A 114 6.87 7.71 -8.29
N GLY A 115 7.09 7.56 -9.61
CA GLY A 115 6.01 7.36 -10.57
C GLY A 115 5.22 6.06 -10.33
N ALA A 116 5.86 5.01 -9.81
CA ALA A 116 5.19 3.78 -9.44
C ALA A 116 4.33 3.97 -8.18
N THR A 117 4.84 4.69 -7.19
CA THR A 117 4.07 5.06 -5.99
C THR A 117 2.83 5.86 -6.36
N VAL A 118 2.96 6.90 -7.18
CA VAL A 118 1.82 7.73 -7.62
C VAL A 118 0.80 6.89 -8.38
N ARG A 119 1.25 5.99 -9.27
CA ARG A 119 0.35 5.05 -9.95
C ARG A 119 -0.39 4.14 -8.97
N LEU A 120 0.30 3.62 -7.96
CA LEU A 120 -0.28 2.74 -6.94
C LEU A 120 -1.26 3.48 -6.02
N MET A 121 -1.03 4.76 -5.72
CA MET A 121 -1.99 5.59 -5.00
C MET A 121 -3.34 5.66 -5.72
N GLY A 122 -3.33 5.65 -7.07
CA GLY A 122 -4.55 5.63 -7.88
C GLY A 122 -5.26 4.28 -7.96
N ALA A 123 -4.69 3.20 -7.43
CA ALA A 123 -5.35 1.90 -7.43
C ALA A 123 -6.58 1.94 -6.50
N PRO A 124 -7.76 1.41 -6.89
CA PRO A 124 -9.00 1.56 -6.10
C PRO A 124 -8.87 1.14 -4.63
N PHE A 125 -8.17 0.04 -4.36
CA PHE A 125 -7.96 -0.47 -3.01
C PHE A 125 -7.04 0.41 -2.14
N VAL A 126 -6.16 1.19 -2.77
CA VAL A 126 -5.21 2.09 -2.10
C VAL A 126 -5.80 3.48 -1.96
N ALA A 127 -6.57 3.92 -2.97
CA ALA A 127 -7.26 5.21 -2.97
C ALA A 127 -8.30 5.31 -1.85
N LEU A 128 -9.03 4.22 -1.59
CA LEU A 128 -10.00 4.18 -0.50
C LEU A 128 -9.32 3.78 0.81
N PRO A 129 -9.53 4.52 1.92
CA PRO A 129 -10.49 5.62 2.11
C PRO A 129 -9.86 7.02 1.97
N TYR A 130 -8.55 7.11 1.79
CA TYR A 130 -7.81 8.37 1.90
C TYR A 130 -8.24 9.43 0.88
N ALA A 131 -8.49 9.04 -0.37
CA ALA A 131 -8.95 9.94 -1.43
C ALA A 131 -10.26 10.64 -1.04
N VAL A 132 -11.18 9.90 -0.42
CA VAL A 132 -12.48 10.44 0.04
C VAL A 132 -12.28 11.45 1.16
N ILE A 133 -11.40 11.15 2.12
CA ILE A 133 -11.07 12.07 3.22
C ILE A 133 -10.42 13.34 2.69
N VAL A 134 -9.45 13.23 1.78
CA VAL A 134 -8.76 14.38 1.19
C VAL A 134 -9.74 15.25 0.40
N LEU A 135 -10.59 14.64 -0.43
CA LEU A 135 -11.63 15.38 -1.16
C LEU A 135 -12.59 16.08 -0.20
N GLY A 136 -13.07 15.38 0.83
CA GLY A 136 -13.94 15.97 1.86
C GLY A 136 -13.27 17.13 2.60
N ALA A 137 -11.98 17.03 2.91
CA ALA A 137 -11.22 18.10 3.53
C ALA A 137 -11.09 19.32 2.62
N LEU A 138 -10.80 19.14 1.32
CA LEU A 138 -10.71 20.24 0.35
C LEU A 138 -12.05 20.98 0.21
N LEU A 139 -13.17 20.24 0.11
CA LEU A 139 -14.51 20.82 0.04
C LEU A 139 -14.84 21.60 1.32
N THR A 140 -14.53 21.05 2.49
CA THR A 140 -14.72 21.72 3.79
C THR A 140 -13.91 23.01 3.89
N ILE A 141 -12.66 23.00 3.43
CA ILE A 141 -11.82 24.22 3.42
C ILE A 141 -12.48 25.30 2.56
N GLY A 142 -12.92 24.96 1.34
CA GLY A 142 -13.61 25.90 0.46
C GLY A 142 -14.89 26.47 1.07
N TYR A 143 -15.65 25.64 1.78
CA TYR A 143 -16.84 26.09 2.52
C TYR A 143 -16.49 27.05 3.67
N LEU A 144 -15.49 26.72 4.49
CA LEU A 144 -15.08 27.53 5.65
C LEU A 144 -14.44 28.87 5.25
N THR A 145 -13.78 28.95 4.09
CA THR A 145 -13.19 30.19 3.58
C THR A 145 -14.19 31.02 2.78
N GLY A 146 -15.09 30.38 2.01
CA GLY A 146 -16.12 31.05 1.23
C GLY A 146 -17.28 31.61 2.06
N GLY A 147 -17.64 30.98 3.18
CA GLY A 147 -18.69 31.45 4.09
C GLY A 147 -18.30 32.64 4.99
N ARG A 148 -17.12 33.23 4.78
CA ARG A 148 -16.63 34.44 5.46
C ARG A 148 -16.77 35.73 4.62
N GLY A 149 -17.47 35.66 3.49
CA GLY A 149 -17.82 36.79 2.62
C GLY A 149 -19.20 37.34 2.88
#